data_AF-A0A956DFN8-F1
#
_entry.id   AF-A0A956DFN8-F1
#
_cell.length_a   1.000
_cell.length_b   1.000
_cell.length_c   1.000
_cell.angle_alpha   90.00
_cell.angle_beta   90.00
_cell.angle_gamma   90.00
#
_symmetry.space_group_name_H-M   'P 1'
#
loop_
_entity.id
_entity.type
_entity.pdbx_description
1 polymer ?
#
loop_
_entity_poly.entity_id
_entity_poly.type
_entity_poly.pdbx_seq_one_letter_code
_entity_poly.pdbx_strand_id
1 'polypeptide(L)'
;MRARVSQPPDEAPLRVLPTLGALTLACALLDLVGRRLVVRVLGDRDLASLSHDVLVDLGRGSNFVRNLAAFAGLIALGSALTGFLHPRAPVPTPQRVGLAGFAGIFLPTIFLSAVLPVERTTPIVVLVACGASSFLAIVFALGALRWRGPRGLRVGAVTLAFASFLAFAATVFLVLARLLLWDTGYAFGMTLRRVGEVGWLATLVLCALVAWPSDRSRNVQVATGVGAFALAGAGAFGLATLWRRASPELYADLVYGATHLELGFESLPVAYPAAVLVAMPFGLAGLVSGDSARRFAGGALLFLATAGFAPTTPLTLLFQSLAVVLLARALVGEAMADDPEMPSLRALEAELDAEPTVH
;
A
#
# COMPACT_ATOMS: atom_id res chain seq x y z
N MET A 1 26.33 -36.78 1.25
CA MET A 1 26.24 -35.65 0.31
C MET A 1 25.61 -34.47 1.02
N ARG A 2 26.43 -33.61 1.62
CA ARG A 2 25.97 -32.32 2.16
C ARG A 2 25.83 -31.36 0.98
N ALA A 3 24.62 -30.89 0.73
CA ALA A 3 24.36 -29.91 -0.32
C ALA A 3 25.27 -28.70 -0.06
N ARG A 4 26.00 -28.28 -1.10
CA ARG A 4 26.78 -27.04 -1.07
C ARG A 4 25.83 -25.92 -0.66
N VAL A 5 26.10 -25.30 0.48
CA VAL A 5 25.59 -23.97 0.82
C VAL A 5 26.05 -23.08 -0.31
N SER A 6 25.13 -22.83 -1.24
CA SER A 6 25.35 -21.85 -2.29
C SER A 6 25.42 -20.51 -1.59
N GLN A 7 26.49 -19.76 -1.83
CA GLN A 7 26.62 -18.37 -1.39
C GLN A 7 25.28 -17.65 -1.57
N PRO A 8 24.83 -16.86 -0.57
CA PRO A 8 23.57 -16.13 -0.70
C PRO A 8 23.67 -15.27 -1.96
N PRO A 9 22.84 -15.51 -2.98
CA PRO A 9 22.88 -14.74 -4.21
C PRO A 9 22.55 -13.30 -3.86
N ASP A 10 23.44 -12.36 -4.22
CA ASP A 10 23.33 -10.91 -4.05
C ASP A 10 22.17 -10.52 -3.14
N GLU A 11 22.41 -10.33 -1.85
CA GLU A 11 21.40 -9.89 -0.89
C GLU A 11 20.98 -8.42 -1.12
N ALA A 12 21.73 -7.70 -1.98
CA ALA A 12 21.53 -6.30 -2.35
C ALA A 12 20.14 -5.92 -2.93
N PRO A 13 19.47 -6.69 -3.83
CA PRO A 13 18.18 -6.33 -4.41
C PRO A 13 17.00 -6.52 -3.44
N LEU A 14 17.24 -7.12 -2.27
CA LEU A 14 16.31 -7.23 -1.16
C LEU A 14 16.60 -6.24 -0.03
N ARG A 15 17.72 -5.48 -0.08
CA ARG A 15 18.18 -4.62 1.05
C ARG A 15 17.74 -3.16 0.95
N VAL A 16 17.37 -2.68 -0.23
CA VAL A 16 17.00 -1.26 -0.44
C VAL A 16 15.65 -1.20 -1.13
N LEU A 17 14.75 -0.34 -0.64
CA LEU A 17 13.55 0.03 -1.39
C LEU A 17 14.04 0.58 -2.73
N PRO A 18 13.78 -0.09 -3.87
CA PRO A 18 14.35 0.34 -5.14
C PRO A 18 14.05 1.82 -5.34
N THR A 19 15.00 2.61 -5.85
CA THR A 19 14.85 4.07 -6.04
C THR A 19 13.55 4.40 -6.78
N LEU A 20 13.15 3.54 -7.71
CA LEU A 20 11.87 3.60 -8.41
C LEU A 20 10.65 3.39 -7.50
N GLY A 21 10.73 2.49 -6.52
CA GLY A 21 9.71 2.32 -5.49
C GLY A 21 9.58 3.56 -4.59
N ALA A 22 10.69 4.20 -4.22
CA ALA A 22 10.66 5.44 -3.45
C ALA A 22 10.07 6.61 -4.26
N LEU A 23 10.45 6.72 -5.54
CA LEU A 23 9.87 7.69 -6.47
C LEU A 23 8.36 7.46 -6.65
N THR A 24 7.95 6.20 -6.84
CA THR A 24 6.54 5.82 -6.94
C THR A 24 5.79 6.24 -5.69
N LEU A 25 6.38 6.02 -4.53
CA LEU A 25 5.77 6.36 -3.25
C LEU A 25 5.63 7.88 -3.08
N ALA A 26 6.68 8.64 -3.41
CA ALA A 26 6.61 10.10 -3.39
C ALA A 26 5.49 10.62 -4.31
N CYS A 27 5.39 10.08 -5.53
CA CYS A 27 4.33 10.44 -6.46
C CYS A 27 2.94 9.99 -5.97
N ALA A 28 2.84 8.84 -5.29
CA ALA A 28 1.59 8.35 -4.68
C ALA A 28 1.08 9.30 -3.59
N LEU A 29 1.99 9.80 -2.74
CA LEU A 29 1.66 10.78 -1.70
C LEU A 29 1.26 12.13 -2.31
N LEU A 30 1.95 12.57 -3.36
CA LEU A 30 1.58 13.79 -4.09
C LEU A 30 0.22 13.67 -4.80
N ASP A 31 -0.08 12.53 -5.43
CA ASP A 31 -1.41 12.28 -6.03
C ASP A 31 -2.50 12.24 -4.95
N LEU A 32 -2.23 11.61 -3.81
CA LEU A 32 -3.16 11.58 -2.69
C LEU A 32 -3.45 13.00 -2.16
N VAL A 33 -2.42 13.77 -1.82
CA VAL A 33 -2.57 15.12 -1.26
C VAL A 33 -3.17 16.06 -2.30
N GLY A 34 -2.63 16.08 -3.52
CA GLY A 34 -3.09 16.97 -4.58
C GLY A 34 -4.47 16.60 -5.10
N ARG A 35 -4.68 15.37 -5.55
CA ARG A 35 -5.92 15.03 -6.27
C ARG A 35 -7.05 14.59 -5.34
N ARG A 36 -6.76 13.86 -4.25
CA ARG A 36 -7.83 13.33 -3.39
C ARG A 36 -8.18 14.23 -2.23
N LEU A 37 -7.24 15.05 -1.78
CA LEU A 37 -7.47 15.99 -0.69
C LEU A 37 -7.86 17.35 -1.26
N VAL A 38 -7.05 17.98 -2.13
CA VAL A 38 -7.40 19.32 -2.66
C VAL A 38 -8.67 19.26 -3.53
N VAL A 39 -8.74 18.43 -4.57
CA VAL A 39 -9.90 18.45 -5.50
C VAL A 39 -11.20 17.95 -4.86
N ARG A 40 -11.12 17.05 -3.87
CA ARG A 40 -12.30 16.45 -3.24
C ARG A 40 -12.79 17.26 -2.03
N VAL A 41 -11.90 17.97 -1.33
CA VAL A 41 -12.25 18.80 -0.16
C VAL A 41 -12.52 20.25 -0.55
N LEU A 42 -11.72 20.84 -1.43
CA LEU A 42 -12.01 22.16 -2.02
C LEU A 42 -12.96 21.91 -3.17
N GLY A 43 -14.25 21.80 -2.85
CA GLY A 43 -15.30 21.51 -3.83
C GLY A 43 -15.38 22.55 -4.96
N ASP A 44 -16.27 22.26 -5.93
CA ASP A 44 -16.52 23.05 -7.14
C ASP A 44 -16.66 24.56 -6.92
N ARG A 45 -17.09 25.04 -5.75
CA ARG A 45 -17.30 26.47 -5.48
C ARG A 45 -16.00 27.28 -5.35
N ASP A 46 -14.99 26.76 -4.64
CA ASP A 46 -13.71 27.46 -4.49
C ASP A 46 -12.82 27.22 -5.73
N LEU A 47 -12.90 26.02 -6.33
CA LEU A 47 -12.25 25.74 -7.61
C LEU A 47 -12.83 26.57 -8.77
N ALA A 48 -14.13 26.89 -8.76
CA ALA A 48 -14.75 27.76 -9.76
C ALA A 48 -14.25 29.22 -9.69
N SER A 49 -13.64 29.62 -8.57
CA SER A 49 -13.01 30.94 -8.46
C SER A 49 -11.60 31.01 -9.07
N LEU A 50 -11.00 29.84 -9.38
CA LEU A 50 -9.69 29.78 -10.04
C LEU A 50 -9.83 30.07 -11.53
N SER A 51 -8.88 30.82 -12.08
CA SER A 51 -8.79 31.05 -13.53
C SER A 51 -8.63 29.73 -14.29
N HIS A 52 -9.21 29.66 -15.49
CA HIS A 52 -9.13 28.49 -16.37
C HIS A 52 -7.69 27.98 -16.57
N ASP A 53 -6.72 28.87 -16.76
CA ASP A 53 -5.31 28.51 -16.98
C ASP A 53 -4.71 27.78 -15.77
N VAL A 54 -5.01 28.22 -14.55
CA VAL A 54 -4.57 27.56 -13.31
C VAL A 54 -5.18 26.16 -13.18
N LEU A 55 -6.45 25.99 -13.56
CA LEU A 55 -7.09 24.66 -13.56
C LEU A 55 -6.46 23.73 -14.60
N VAL A 56 -6.11 24.25 -15.77
CA VAL A 56 -5.42 23.49 -16.84
C VAL A 56 -4.01 23.07 -16.38
N ASP A 57 -3.24 23.97 -15.80
CA ASP A 57 -1.88 23.68 -15.33
C ASP A 57 -1.87 22.72 -14.15
N LEU A 58 -2.80 22.88 -13.19
CA LEU A 58 -3.00 21.93 -12.09
C LEU A 58 -3.35 20.54 -12.63
N GLY A 59 -4.23 20.48 -13.63
CA GLY A 59 -4.62 19.24 -14.32
C GLY A 59 -3.43 18.56 -15.03
N ARG A 60 -2.60 19.33 -15.74
CA ARG A 60 -1.38 18.82 -16.39
C ARG A 60 -0.38 18.28 -15.38
N GLY A 61 -0.11 19.04 -14.32
CA GLY A 61 0.81 18.63 -13.24
C GLY A 61 0.35 17.34 -12.56
N SER A 62 -0.93 17.25 -12.19
CA SER A 62 -1.50 16.04 -11.57
C SER A 62 -1.41 14.82 -12.50
N ASN A 63 -1.72 15.00 -13.79
CA ASN A 63 -1.61 13.91 -14.77
C ASN A 63 -0.16 13.45 -14.96
N PHE A 64 0.81 14.37 -14.95
CA PHE A 64 2.24 14.02 -15.01
C PHE A 64 2.67 13.17 -13.80
N VAL A 65 2.35 13.62 -12.57
CA VAL A 65 2.67 12.88 -11.33
C VAL A 65 2.03 11.50 -11.34
N ARG A 66 0.77 11.39 -11.76
CA ARG A 66 0.06 10.11 -11.89
C ARG A 66 0.74 9.17 -12.87
N ASN A 67 1.09 9.67 -14.06
CA ASN A 67 1.72 8.84 -15.09
C ASN A 67 3.11 8.40 -14.63
N LEU A 68 3.90 9.30 -14.03
CA LEU A 68 5.20 8.97 -13.46
C LEU A 68 5.09 7.90 -12.37
N ALA A 69 4.11 8.02 -11.47
CA ALA A 69 3.81 7.01 -10.46
C ALA A 69 3.47 5.66 -11.09
N ALA A 70 2.63 5.65 -12.13
CA ALA A 70 2.23 4.42 -12.81
C ALA A 70 3.43 3.73 -13.48
N PHE A 71 4.26 4.47 -14.23
CA PHE A 71 5.45 3.92 -14.89
C PHE A 71 6.50 3.43 -13.88
N ALA A 72 6.88 4.27 -12.92
CA ALA A 72 7.85 3.90 -11.90
C ALA A 72 7.35 2.69 -11.08
N GLY A 73 6.06 2.67 -10.74
CA GLY A 73 5.45 1.61 -9.95
C GLY A 73 5.35 0.29 -10.72
N LEU A 74 5.06 0.33 -12.02
CA LEU A 74 5.04 -0.87 -12.87
C LEU A 74 6.43 -1.49 -12.98
N ILE A 75 7.47 -0.67 -13.16
CA ILE A 75 8.86 -1.16 -13.22
C ILE A 75 9.30 -1.69 -11.85
N ALA A 76 8.96 -0.99 -10.76
CA ALA A 76 9.24 -1.44 -9.40
C ALA A 76 8.52 -2.76 -9.07
N LEU A 77 7.26 -2.91 -9.47
CA LEU A 77 6.50 -4.13 -9.25
C LEU A 77 7.04 -5.27 -10.12
N GLY A 78 7.31 -5.02 -11.41
CA GLY A 78 7.87 -6.01 -12.33
C GLY A 78 9.21 -6.55 -11.84
N SER A 79 10.14 -5.66 -11.50
CA SER A 79 11.44 -6.05 -10.92
C SER A 79 11.29 -6.83 -9.60
N ALA A 80 10.36 -6.40 -8.73
CA ALA A 80 10.13 -7.09 -7.48
C ALA A 80 9.54 -8.49 -7.67
N LEU A 81 8.60 -8.65 -8.60
CA LEU A 81 8.02 -9.93 -9.00
C LEU A 81 9.07 -10.89 -9.57
N THR A 82 9.98 -10.39 -10.42
CA THR A 82 11.09 -11.20 -10.96
C THR A 82 11.92 -11.84 -9.84
N GLY A 83 12.14 -11.13 -8.73
CA GLY A 83 12.82 -11.67 -7.55
C GLY A 83 12.11 -12.87 -6.92
N PHE A 84 10.77 -12.86 -6.87
CA PHE A 84 9.97 -13.97 -6.33
C PHE A 84 9.77 -15.12 -7.33
N LEU A 85 9.84 -14.83 -8.64
CA LEU A 85 9.70 -15.81 -9.70
C LEU A 85 11.01 -16.55 -10.02
N HIS A 86 12.15 -16.02 -9.56
CA HIS A 86 13.45 -16.61 -9.82
C HIS A 86 13.53 -18.08 -9.34
N PRO A 87 14.18 -19.00 -10.09
CA PRO A 87 14.28 -20.42 -9.72
C PRO A 87 14.81 -20.68 -8.30
N ARG A 88 15.72 -19.81 -7.85
CA ARG A 88 16.35 -19.86 -6.52
C ARG A 88 15.59 -19.12 -5.42
N ALA A 89 14.47 -18.47 -5.75
CA ALA A 89 13.66 -17.78 -4.76
C ALA A 89 13.12 -18.79 -3.75
N PRO A 90 13.01 -18.46 -2.46
CA PRO A 90 12.57 -19.43 -1.48
C PRO A 90 11.02 -19.57 -1.42
N VAL A 91 10.36 -19.34 -2.55
CA VAL A 91 8.91 -19.48 -2.74
C VAL A 91 8.61 -20.87 -3.34
N PRO A 92 7.56 -21.58 -2.90
CA PRO A 92 7.11 -22.84 -3.50
C PRO A 92 6.69 -22.70 -4.96
N THR A 93 6.94 -23.72 -5.77
CA THR A 93 6.51 -23.80 -7.17
C THR A 93 5.04 -23.44 -7.42
N PRO A 94 4.04 -23.98 -6.69
CA PRO A 94 2.63 -23.64 -6.97
C PRO A 94 2.33 -22.15 -6.74
N GLN A 95 2.99 -21.53 -5.75
CA GLN A 95 2.86 -20.09 -5.52
C GLN A 95 3.51 -19.28 -6.63
N ARG A 96 4.69 -19.70 -7.13
CA ARG A 96 5.34 -19.03 -8.27
C ARG A 96 4.50 -19.11 -9.53
N VAL A 97 3.87 -20.25 -9.80
CA VAL A 97 2.95 -20.41 -10.94
C VAL A 97 1.75 -19.48 -10.80
N GLY A 98 1.14 -19.42 -9.61
CA GLY A 98 0.05 -18.48 -9.32
C GLY A 98 0.47 -17.02 -9.51
N LEU A 99 1.62 -16.63 -8.94
CA LEU A 99 2.19 -15.29 -9.08
C LEU A 99 2.46 -14.94 -10.54
N ALA A 100 3.08 -15.84 -11.31
CA ALA A 100 3.35 -15.61 -12.73
C ALA A 100 2.06 -15.47 -13.55
N GLY A 101 1.07 -16.34 -13.31
CA GLY A 101 -0.21 -16.29 -14.01
C GLY A 101 -0.97 -14.99 -13.74
N PHE A 102 -1.15 -14.64 -12.45
CA PHE A 102 -1.87 -13.41 -12.10
C PHE A 102 -1.07 -12.15 -12.44
N ALA A 103 0.26 -12.13 -12.32
CA ALA A 103 1.09 -11.01 -12.77
C ALA A 103 1.02 -10.83 -14.30
N GLY A 104 0.99 -11.93 -15.06
CA GLY A 104 0.86 -11.92 -16.51
C GLY A 104 -0.48 -11.33 -16.99
N ILE A 105 -1.54 -11.42 -16.18
CA ILE A 105 -2.82 -10.76 -16.43
C ILE A 105 -2.81 -9.31 -15.90
N PHE A 106 -2.34 -9.12 -14.67
CA PHE A 106 -2.39 -7.85 -13.96
C PHE A 106 -1.52 -6.77 -14.61
N LEU A 107 -0.24 -7.04 -14.85
CA LEU A 107 0.70 -6.02 -15.34
C LEU A 107 0.28 -5.44 -16.71
N PRO A 108 -0.08 -6.25 -17.73
CA PRO A 108 -0.56 -5.69 -19.00
C PRO A 108 -1.87 -4.92 -18.82
N THR A 109 -2.77 -5.40 -17.97
CA THR A 109 -4.06 -4.72 -17.72
C THR A 109 -3.84 -3.34 -17.07
N ILE A 110 -2.97 -3.24 -16.06
CA ILE A 110 -2.63 -1.97 -15.43
C ILE A 110 -1.87 -1.05 -16.39
N PHE A 111 -0.93 -1.59 -17.17
CA PHE A 111 -0.21 -0.80 -18.17
C PHE A 111 -1.17 -0.21 -19.21
N LEU A 112 -2.02 -1.03 -19.81
CA LEU A 112 -3.00 -0.59 -20.80
C LEU A 112 -3.98 0.42 -20.21
N SER A 113 -4.46 0.21 -18.99
CA SER A 113 -5.38 1.16 -18.33
C SER A 113 -4.72 2.45 -17.85
N ALA A 114 -3.40 2.47 -17.67
CA ALA A 114 -2.63 3.68 -17.38
C ALA A 114 -2.32 4.51 -18.64
N VAL A 115 -2.12 3.84 -19.79
CA VAL A 115 -1.74 4.49 -21.06
C VAL A 115 -2.96 4.86 -21.91
N LEU A 116 -4.00 4.02 -21.92
CA LEU A 116 -5.17 4.25 -22.76
C LEU A 116 -6.13 5.29 -22.16
N PRO A 117 -6.88 5.99 -23.03
CA PRO A 117 -7.95 6.90 -22.61
C PRO A 117 -9.03 6.18 -21.79
N VAL A 118 -9.65 6.90 -20.85
CA VAL A 118 -10.65 6.37 -19.90
C VAL A 118 -11.88 5.80 -20.63
N GLU A 119 -12.16 6.29 -21.83
CA GLU A 119 -13.26 5.84 -22.68
C GLU A 119 -13.09 4.38 -23.13
N ARG A 120 -11.86 3.83 -23.08
CA ARG A 120 -11.57 2.44 -23.43
C ARG A 120 -11.49 1.49 -22.23
N THR A 121 -11.53 2.00 -21.01
CA THR A 121 -11.59 1.16 -19.80
C THR A 121 -13.02 0.74 -19.50
N THR A 122 -13.36 -0.51 -19.83
CA THR A 122 -14.68 -1.08 -19.52
C THR A 122 -14.75 -1.57 -18.07
N PRO A 123 -15.96 -1.64 -17.46
CA PRO A 123 -16.13 -2.17 -16.11
C PRO A 123 -15.59 -3.59 -15.92
N ILE A 124 -15.64 -4.42 -16.98
CA ILE A 124 -15.11 -5.80 -16.97
C ILE A 124 -13.59 -5.77 -16.81
N VAL A 125 -12.88 -4.90 -17.54
CA VAL A 125 -11.42 -4.75 -17.42
C VAL A 125 -11.03 -4.34 -16.01
N VAL A 126 -11.78 -3.40 -15.40
CA VAL A 126 -11.56 -2.98 -14.01
C VAL A 126 -11.78 -4.15 -13.05
N LEU A 127 -12.85 -4.94 -13.23
CA LEU A 127 -13.16 -6.07 -12.37
C LEU A 127 -12.10 -7.18 -12.48
N VAL A 128 -11.59 -7.46 -13.69
CA VAL A 128 -10.48 -8.39 -13.92
C VAL A 128 -9.20 -7.89 -13.24
N ALA A 129 -8.88 -6.59 -13.36
CA ALA A 129 -7.71 -5.99 -12.71
C ALA A 129 -7.82 -6.03 -11.18
N CYS A 130 -9.00 -5.72 -10.64
CA CYS A 130 -9.29 -5.79 -9.21
C CYS A 130 -9.14 -7.23 -8.70
N GLY A 131 -9.72 -8.19 -9.42
CA GLY A 131 -9.57 -9.61 -9.10
C GLY A 131 -8.11 -10.03 -9.10
N ALA A 132 -7.37 -9.76 -10.17
CA ALA A 132 -5.96 -10.13 -10.27
C ALA A 132 -5.10 -9.49 -9.16
N SER A 133 -5.34 -8.22 -8.81
CA SER A 133 -4.65 -7.56 -7.69
C SER A 133 -4.96 -8.19 -6.34
N SER A 134 -6.24 -8.44 -6.04
CA SER A 134 -6.65 -9.10 -4.79
C SER A 134 -6.12 -10.53 -4.69
N PHE A 135 -6.12 -11.28 -5.80
CA PHE A 135 -5.53 -12.62 -5.83
C PHE A 135 -4.01 -12.58 -5.63
N LEU A 136 -3.29 -11.65 -6.27
CA LEU A 136 -1.87 -11.43 -5.99
C LEU A 136 -1.64 -11.10 -4.52
N ALA A 137 -2.48 -10.22 -3.94
CA ALA A 137 -2.39 -9.84 -2.54
C ALA A 137 -2.54 -11.05 -1.62
N ILE A 138 -3.53 -11.91 -1.87
CA ILE A 138 -3.78 -13.13 -1.11
C ILE A 138 -2.63 -14.13 -1.26
N VAL A 139 -2.16 -14.38 -2.50
CA VAL A 139 -1.08 -15.34 -2.76
C VAL A 139 0.21 -14.89 -2.08
N PHE A 140 0.56 -13.61 -2.17
CA PHE A 140 1.74 -13.08 -1.47
C PHE A 140 1.61 -13.14 0.03
N ALA A 141 0.47 -12.71 0.58
CA ALA A 141 0.25 -12.74 2.02
C ALA A 141 0.34 -14.18 2.57
N LEU A 142 -0.34 -15.14 1.94
CA LEU A 142 -0.29 -16.55 2.34
C LEU A 142 1.09 -17.16 2.12
N GLY A 143 1.80 -16.77 1.05
CA GLY A 143 3.19 -17.18 0.81
C GLY A 143 4.14 -16.66 1.88
N ALA A 144 3.95 -15.42 2.31
CA ALA A 144 4.75 -14.79 3.33
C ALA A 144 4.54 -15.42 4.73
N LEU A 145 3.37 -15.97 5.02
CA LEU A 145 3.08 -16.65 6.30
C LEU A 145 3.90 -17.91 6.57
N ARG A 146 4.53 -18.47 5.53
CA ARG A 146 5.45 -19.61 5.67
C ARG A 146 6.75 -19.24 6.36
N TRP A 147 7.10 -17.95 6.35
CA TRP A 147 8.29 -17.41 6.96
C TRP A 147 8.05 -17.14 8.44
N ARG A 148 9.02 -17.52 9.28
CA ARG A 148 8.99 -17.22 10.72
C ARG A 148 9.34 -15.74 10.91
N GLY A 149 8.34 -14.88 10.81
CA GLY A 149 8.48 -13.45 11.13
C GLY A 149 7.78 -13.06 12.42
N PRO A 150 7.94 -11.80 12.87
CA PRO A 150 7.26 -11.27 14.04
C PRO A 150 5.73 -11.41 13.90
N ARG A 151 5.07 -11.71 15.02
CA ARG A 151 3.62 -11.97 15.05
C ARG A 151 2.82 -10.83 14.42
N GLY A 152 3.24 -9.57 14.62
CA GLY A 152 2.59 -8.39 14.06
C GLY A 152 2.50 -8.42 12.53
N LEU A 153 3.62 -8.70 11.84
CA LEU A 153 3.64 -8.79 10.38
C LEU A 153 2.83 -9.98 9.85
N ARG A 154 2.85 -11.11 10.56
CA ARG A 154 2.08 -12.30 10.17
C ARG A 154 0.58 -12.05 10.30
N VAL A 155 0.14 -11.48 11.42
CA VAL A 155 -1.26 -11.09 11.60
C VAL A 155 -1.64 -10.05 10.56
N GLY A 156 -0.78 -9.05 10.30
CA GLY A 156 -0.98 -8.04 9.27
C GLY A 156 -1.16 -8.63 7.86
N ALA A 157 -0.37 -9.64 7.49
CA ALA A 157 -0.53 -10.34 6.23
C ALA A 157 -1.85 -11.13 6.16
N VAL A 158 -2.25 -11.82 7.23
CA VAL A 158 -3.55 -12.51 7.29
C VAL A 158 -4.71 -11.52 7.14
N THR A 159 -4.67 -10.41 7.89
CA THR A 159 -5.73 -9.39 7.84
C THR A 159 -5.77 -8.71 6.47
N LEU A 160 -4.62 -8.52 5.80
CA LEU A 160 -4.56 -7.99 4.44
C LEU A 160 -5.13 -8.96 3.40
N ALA A 161 -4.83 -10.26 3.52
CA ALA A 161 -5.40 -11.29 2.65
C ALA A 161 -6.93 -11.34 2.80
N PHE A 162 -7.40 -11.33 4.05
CA PHE A 162 -8.82 -11.32 4.38
C PHE A 162 -9.51 -10.05 3.87
N ALA A 163 -8.92 -8.88 4.09
CA ALA A 163 -9.41 -7.60 3.58
C ALA A 163 -9.45 -7.59 2.05
N SER A 164 -8.42 -8.09 1.37
CA SER A 164 -8.37 -8.15 -0.10
C SER A 164 -9.44 -9.09 -0.68
N PHE A 165 -9.69 -10.22 -0.02
CA PHE A 165 -10.78 -11.13 -0.37
C PHE A 165 -12.14 -10.45 -0.21
N LEU A 166 -12.40 -9.83 0.94
CA LEU A 166 -13.66 -9.13 1.21
C LEU A 166 -13.88 -7.91 0.32
N ALA A 167 -12.83 -7.15 0.00
CA ALA A 167 -12.88 -6.02 -0.93
C ALA A 167 -13.30 -6.49 -2.33
N PHE A 168 -12.70 -7.57 -2.83
CA PHE A 168 -13.05 -8.13 -4.12
C PHE A 168 -14.47 -8.71 -4.12
N ALA A 169 -14.82 -9.50 -3.11
CA ALA A 169 -16.17 -10.07 -2.98
C ALA A 169 -17.22 -8.96 -2.92
N ALA A 170 -17.02 -7.94 -2.08
CA ALA A 170 -17.90 -6.78 -2.01
C ALA A 170 -18.06 -6.10 -3.38
N THR A 171 -16.96 -5.90 -4.11
CA THR A 171 -17.01 -5.30 -5.46
C THR A 171 -17.85 -6.13 -6.41
N VAL A 172 -17.68 -7.46 -6.43
CA VAL A 172 -18.46 -8.37 -7.26
C VAL A 172 -19.94 -8.33 -6.89
N PHE A 173 -20.29 -8.44 -5.60
CA PHE A 173 -21.68 -8.40 -5.14
C PHE A 173 -22.36 -7.07 -5.45
N LEU A 174 -21.67 -5.94 -5.27
CA LEU A 174 -22.23 -4.62 -5.59
C LEU A 174 -22.44 -4.42 -7.09
N VAL A 175 -21.50 -4.91 -7.93
CA VAL A 175 -21.66 -4.87 -9.40
C VAL A 175 -22.82 -5.76 -9.84
N LEU A 176 -22.90 -7.00 -9.35
CA LEU A 176 -23.99 -7.91 -9.68
C LEU A 176 -25.34 -7.40 -9.16
N ALA A 177 -25.39 -6.85 -7.95
CA ALA A 177 -26.61 -6.26 -7.40
C ALA A 177 -27.14 -5.14 -8.29
N ARG A 178 -26.25 -4.28 -8.79
CA ARG A 178 -26.62 -3.22 -9.72
C ARG A 178 -27.09 -3.76 -11.08
N LEU A 179 -26.43 -4.78 -11.62
CA LEU A 179 -26.76 -5.33 -12.94
C LEU A 179 -28.05 -6.15 -12.93
N LEU A 180 -28.31 -6.88 -11.84
CA LEU A 180 -29.46 -7.78 -11.69
C LEU A 180 -30.64 -7.14 -10.93
N LEU A 181 -30.51 -5.88 -10.50
CA LEU A 181 -31.46 -5.19 -9.61
C LEU A 181 -31.75 -6.02 -8.34
N TRP A 182 -30.70 -6.60 -7.77
CA TRP A 182 -30.80 -7.50 -6.63
C TRP A 182 -30.60 -6.75 -5.31
N ASP A 183 -31.71 -6.27 -4.73
CA ASP A 183 -31.72 -5.43 -3.53
C ASP A 183 -31.00 -6.05 -2.32
N THR A 184 -31.18 -7.36 -2.07
CA THR A 184 -30.49 -8.05 -0.98
C THR A 184 -29.00 -8.24 -1.25
N GLY A 185 -28.59 -8.30 -2.52
CA GLY A 185 -27.18 -8.33 -2.93
C GLY A 185 -26.42 -7.06 -2.53
N TYR A 186 -27.09 -5.90 -2.55
CA TYR A 186 -26.49 -4.64 -2.13
C TYR A 186 -26.15 -4.65 -0.62
N ALA A 187 -27.10 -5.04 0.23
CA ALA A 187 -26.89 -5.12 1.67
C ALA A 187 -25.77 -6.10 2.04
N PHE A 188 -25.72 -7.25 1.36
CA PHE A 188 -24.65 -8.23 1.54
C PHE A 188 -23.29 -7.67 1.13
N GLY A 189 -23.20 -7.06 -0.06
CA GLY A 189 -21.98 -6.41 -0.55
C GLY A 189 -21.46 -5.32 0.39
N MET A 190 -22.35 -4.50 0.94
CA MET A 190 -22.00 -3.47 1.92
C MET A 190 -21.52 -4.06 3.25
N THR A 191 -22.07 -5.18 3.69
CA THR A 191 -21.61 -5.88 4.90
C THR A 191 -20.20 -6.43 4.71
N LEU A 192 -19.95 -7.13 3.61
CA LEU A 192 -18.60 -7.62 3.27
C LEU A 192 -17.58 -6.48 3.23
N ARG A 193 -17.97 -5.36 2.63
CA ARG A 193 -17.15 -4.14 2.56
C ARG A 193 -16.77 -3.64 3.95
N ARG A 194 -17.75 -3.45 4.84
CA ARG A 194 -17.49 -2.95 6.22
C ARG A 194 -16.57 -3.88 7.01
N VAL A 195 -16.79 -5.20 6.93
CA VAL A 195 -15.94 -6.19 7.61
C VAL A 195 -14.51 -6.16 7.03
N GLY A 196 -14.39 -6.03 5.71
CA GLY A 196 -13.10 -5.92 5.05
C GLY A 196 -12.36 -4.63 5.41
N GLU A 197 -13.06 -3.50 5.51
CA GLU A 197 -12.49 -2.21 5.92
C GLU A 197 -11.85 -2.31 7.31
N VAL A 198 -12.50 -3.01 8.26
CA VAL A 198 -11.92 -3.28 9.58
C VAL A 198 -10.63 -4.10 9.47
N GLY A 199 -10.59 -5.13 8.61
CA GLY A 199 -9.38 -5.91 8.36
C GLY A 199 -8.25 -5.09 7.74
N TRP A 200 -8.57 -4.16 6.85
CA TRP A 200 -7.60 -3.24 6.25
C TRP A 200 -7.06 -2.25 7.28
N LEU A 201 -7.91 -1.65 8.11
CA LEU A 201 -7.48 -0.78 9.22
C LEU A 201 -6.58 -1.52 10.21
N ALA A 202 -6.93 -2.76 10.57
CA ALA A 202 -6.10 -3.60 11.42
C ALA A 202 -4.72 -3.82 10.78
N THR A 203 -4.67 -4.04 9.46
CA THR A 203 -3.41 -4.15 8.71
C THR A 203 -2.58 -2.87 8.80
N LEU A 204 -3.19 -1.70 8.62
CA LEU A 204 -2.48 -0.41 8.75
C LEU A 204 -1.90 -0.24 10.16
N VAL A 205 -2.69 -0.51 11.20
CA VAL A 205 -2.24 -0.41 12.60
C VAL A 205 -1.06 -1.35 12.85
N LEU A 206 -1.16 -2.61 12.42
CA LEU A 206 -0.09 -3.59 12.59
C LEU A 206 1.18 -3.20 11.83
N CYS A 207 1.05 -2.71 10.59
CA CYS A 207 2.19 -2.21 9.83
C CYS A 207 2.82 -0.97 10.48
N ALA A 208 2.02 -0.06 11.04
CA ALA A 208 2.50 1.12 11.76
C ALA A 208 3.27 0.74 13.03
N LEU A 209 2.77 -0.24 13.79
CA LEU A 209 3.45 -0.76 14.98
C LEU A 209 4.79 -1.42 14.63
N VAL A 210 4.87 -2.15 13.52
CA VAL A 210 6.13 -2.78 13.08
C VAL A 210 7.09 -1.74 12.48
N ALA A 211 6.58 -0.79 11.70
CA ALA A 211 7.38 0.28 11.09
C ALA A 211 8.01 1.22 12.13
N TRP A 212 7.52 1.21 13.38
CA TRP A 212 8.09 2.01 14.46
C TRP A 212 9.60 1.77 14.62
N PRO A 213 10.46 2.80 14.67
CA PRO A 213 11.92 2.64 14.69
C PRO A 213 12.44 2.26 16.10
N SER A 214 12.12 1.06 16.57
CA SER A 214 12.55 0.60 17.90
C SER A 214 14.04 0.26 18.00
N ASP A 215 14.75 0.23 16.86
CA ASP A 215 16.20 0.08 16.73
C ASP A 215 16.97 1.35 17.15
N ARG A 216 16.31 2.52 17.19
CA ARG A 216 16.91 3.81 17.52
C ARG A 216 16.91 4.08 19.03
N SER A 217 17.71 5.06 19.46
CA SER A 217 17.74 5.50 20.87
C SER A 217 16.37 6.00 21.34
N ARG A 218 16.08 5.86 22.65
CA ARG A 218 14.80 6.28 23.24
C ARG A 218 14.46 7.74 22.94
N ASN A 219 15.45 8.62 22.89
CA ASN A 219 15.26 10.03 22.56
C ASN A 219 14.79 10.23 21.11
N VAL A 220 15.36 9.48 20.16
CA VAL A 220 14.94 9.51 18.75
C VAL A 220 13.54 8.92 18.59
N GLN A 221 13.19 7.88 19.35
CA GLN A 221 11.84 7.33 19.35
C GLN A 221 10.81 8.33 19.89
N VAL A 222 11.11 9.00 21.01
CA VAL A 222 10.24 10.04 21.57
C VAL A 222 10.11 11.22 20.61
N ALA A 223 11.22 11.69 20.03
CA ALA A 223 11.19 12.78 19.04
C ALA A 223 10.38 12.41 17.80
N THR A 224 10.57 11.19 17.27
CA THR A 224 9.78 10.65 16.15
C THR A 224 8.31 10.53 16.52
N GLY A 225 7.97 10.11 17.74
CA GLY A 225 6.60 10.02 18.22
C GLY A 225 5.91 11.36 18.37
N VAL A 226 6.59 12.32 18.98
CA VAL A 226 6.10 13.70 19.09
C VAL A 226 5.93 14.31 17.71
N GLY A 227 6.89 14.13 16.81
CA GLY A 227 6.80 14.59 15.42
C GLY A 227 5.65 13.92 14.66
N ALA A 228 5.47 12.61 14.82
CA ALA A 228 4.38 11.86 14.20
C ALA A 228 3.02 12.31 14.71
N PHE A 229 2.88 12.48 16.02
CA PHE A 229 1.65 12.97 16.63
C PHE A 229 1.35 14.41 16.22
N ALA A 230 2.36 15.29 16.19
CA ALA A 230 2.21 16.66 15.75
C ALA A 230 1.80 16.74 14.27
N LEU A 231 2.39 15.95 13.39
CA LEU A 231 2.03 15.88 11.97
C LEU A 231 0.62 15.33 11.76
N ALA A 232 0.26 14.24 12.45
CA ALA A 232 -1.08 13.67 12.38
C ALA A 232 -2.13 14.65 12.92
N GLY A 233 -1.85 15.30 14.05
CA GLY A 233 -2.72 16.32 14.66
C GLY A 233 -2.88 17.56 13.80
N ALA A 234 -1.79 18.10 13.25
CA ALA A 234 -1.81 19.23 12.33
C ALA A 234 -2.56 18.89 11.03
N GLY A 235 -2.36 17.69 10.49
CA GLY A 235 -3.09 17.19 9.33
C GLY A 235 -4.59 17.07 9.61
N ALA A 236 -4.98 16.43 10.72
CA ALA A 236 -6.38 16.31 11.13
C ALA A 236 -7.04 17.68 11.37
N PHE A 237 -6.33 18.60 12.02
CA PHE A 237 -6.80 19.97 12.24
C PHE A 237 -6.93 20.76 10.93
N GLY A 238 -5.95 20.66 10.03
CA GLY A 238 -6.00 21.27 8.70
C GLY A 238 -7.17 20.73 7.88
N LEU A 239 -7.38 19.41 7.90
CA LEU A 239 -8.50 18.77 7.23
C LEU A 239 -9.85 19.24 7.82
N ALA A 240 -9.97 19.28 9.15
CA ALA A 240 -11.19 19.72 9.83
C ALA A 240 -11.51 21.21 9.56
N THR A 241 -10.48 22.07 9.51
CA THR A 241 -10.65 23.50 9.22
C THR A 241 -11.01 23.76 7.75
N LEU A 242 -10.39 23.05 6.80
CA LEU A 242 -10.77 23.09 5.39
C LEU A 242 -12.22 22.61 5.19
N TRP A 243 -12.58 21.51 5.84
CA TRP A 243 -13.92 20.92 5.71
C TRP A 243 -15.03 21.81 6.29
N ARG A 244 -14.79 22.39 7.48
CA ARG A 244 -15.72 23.33 8.11
C ARG A 244 -16.01 24.54 7.21
N ARG A 245 -15.03 24.96 6.40
CA ARG A 245 -15.21 26.07 5.45
C ARG A 245 -15.94 25.64 4.17
N ALA A 246 -15.73 24.41 3.71
CA ALA A 246 -16.25 23.92 2.44
C ALA A 246 -17.74 23.52 2.48
N SER A 247 -18.25 22.90 3.56
CA SER A 247 -19.67 22.54 3.66
C SER A 247 -20.13 22.28 5.11
N PRO A 248 -20.99 23.16 5.69
CA PRO A 248 -21.57 22.97 7.02
C PRO A 248 -22.51 21.75 7.11
N GLU A 249 -23.22 21.43 6.03
CA GLU A 249 -24.21 20.34 5.97
C GLU A 249 -23.53 18.96 6.03
N LEU A 250 -22.40 18.79 5.33
CA LEU A 250 -21.61 17.56 5.37
C LEU A 250 -20.94 17.31 6.74
N TYR A 251 -20.72 18.36 7.54
CA TYR A 251 -20.23 18.20 8.91
C TYR A 251 -21.30 17.57 9.81
N ALA A 252 -22.58 17.94 9.62
CA ALA A 252 -23.70 17.34 10.35
C ALA A 252 -23.87 15.86 9.99
N ASP A 253 -23.77 15.49 8.71
CA ASP A 253 -23.79 14.08 8.25
C ASP A 253 -22.63 13.25 8.84
N LEU A 254 -21.46 13.88 9.00
CA LEU A 254 -20.28 13.27 9.62
C LEU A 254 -20.51 12.96 11.10
N VAL A 255 -21.02 13.95 11.87
CA VAL A 255 -21.35 13.78 13.29
C VAL A 255 -22.48 12.75 13.44
N TYR A 256 -23.47 12.79 12.56
CA TYR A 256 -24.59 11.86 12.56
C TYR A 256 -24.15 10.42 12.29
N GLY A 257 -23.40 10.15 11.21
CA GLY A 257 -23.02 8.78 10.93
C GLY A 257 -21.82 8.27 11.75
N ALA A 258 -20.99 9.15 12.33
CA ALA A 258 -20.01 8.76 13.35
C ALA A 258 -20.69 8.30 14.65
N THR A 259 -21.84 8.88 15.01
CA THR A 259 -22.61 8.49 16.20
C THR A 259 -23.46 7.24 16.00
N HIS A 260 -23.84 6.91 14.76
CA HIS A 260 -24.71 5.76 14.44
C HIS A 260 -23.98 4.53 13.88
N LEU A 261 -22.65 4.55 13.71
CA LEU A 261 -21.84 3.45 13.16
C LEU A 261 -22.29 2.95 11.77
N GLU A 262 -23.06 3.74 11.03
CA GLU A 262 -23.56 3.38 9.69
C GLU A 262 -22.54 3.68 8.57
N LEU A 263 -21.41 4.31 8.90
CA LEU A 263 -20.47 4.84 7.92
C LEU A 263 -19.21 3.96 7.76
N GLY A 264 -18.94 3.56 6.51
CA GLY A 264 -17.63 3.05 6.09
C GLY A 264 -16.63 4.18 5.78
N PHE A 265 -15.33 3.88 5.86
CA PHE A 265 -14.26 4.86 5.65
C PHE A 265 -14.24 5.45 4.22
N GLU A 266 -14.68 4.68 3.21
CA GLU A 266 -14.81 5.20 1.85
C GLU A 266 -16.11 5.99 1.61
N SER A 267 -17.15 5.78 2.41
CA SER A 267 -18.38 6.60 2.37
C SER A 267 -18.21 7.95 3.07
N LEU A 268 -17.17 8.09 3.91
CA LEU A 268 -16.79 9.32 4.56
C LEU A 268 -15.65 10.00 3.79
N PRO A 269 -15.92 11.12 3.08
CA PRO A 269 -14.88 11.80 2.31
C PRO A 269 -13.68 12.25 3.17
N VAL A 270 -13.88 12.39 4.48
CA VAL A 270 -12.92 12.89 5.48
C VAL A 270 -12.17 11.78 6.21
N ALA A 271 -12.83 10.66 6.47
CA ALA A 271 -12.25 9.59 7.28
C ALA A 271 -11.07 8.93 6.55
N TYR A 272 -11.19 8.72 5.24
CA TYR A 272 -10.10 8.18 4.45
C TYR A 272 -8.85 9.08 4.43
N PRO A 273 -8.92 10.39 4.08
CA PRO A 273 -7.78 11.31 4.22
C PRO A 273 -7.20 11.35 5.63
N ALA A 274 -8.05 11.35 6.67
CA ALA A 274 -7.60 11.35 8.06
C ALA A 274 -6.79 10.08 8.39
N ALA A 275 -7.27 8.90 7.98
CA ALA A 275 -6.54 7.64 8.17
C ALA A 275 -5.18 7.67 7.47
N VAL A 276 -5.09 8.23 6.27
CA VAL A 276 -3.80 8.36 5.57
C VAL A 276 -2.88 9.36 6.28
N LEU A 277 -3.39 10.51 6.71
CA LEU A 277 -2.61 11.51 7.46
C LEU A 277 -2.09 10.95 8.78
N VAL A 278 -2.85 10.06 9.44
CA VAL A 278 -2.41 9.37 10.65
C VAL A 278 -1.37 8.29 10.33
N ALA A 279 -1.51 7.55 9.24
CA ALA A 279 -0.56 6.50 8.85
C ALA A 279 0.78 7.06 8.33
N MET A 280 0.75 8.24 7.70
CA MET A 280 1.89 8.82 6.99
C MET A 280 3.15 8.98 7.86
N PRO A 281 3.08 9.55 9.09
CA PRO A 281 4.28 9.73 9.89
C PRO A 281 4.90 8.43 10.37
N PHE A 282 4.10 7.40 10.68
CA PHE A 282 4.62 6.07 11.03
C PHE A 282 5.32 5.41 9.84
N GLY A 283 4.76 5.57 8.64
CA GLY A 283 5.36 5.07 7.42
C GLY A 283 6.70 5.73 7.10
N LEU A 284 6.75 7.06 7.21
CA LEU A 284 7.98 7.85 7.02
C LEU A 284 9.03 7.51 8.08
N ALA A 285 8.62 7.34 9.35
CA ALA A 285 9.51 6.89 10.41
C ALA A 285 10.13 5.53 10.09
N GLY A 286 9.33 4.57 9.60
CA GLY A 286 9.81 3.27 9.17
C GLY A 286 10.80 3.35 8.02
N LEU A 287 10.59 4.23 7.04
CA LEU A 287 11.51 4.43 5.91
C LEU A 287 12.90 4.93 6.32
N VAL A 288 13.02 5.62 7.46
CA VAL A 288 14.29 6.16 8.00
C VAL A 288 14.94 5.19 9.01
N SER A 289 14.30 4.06 9.30
CA SER A 289 14.84 3.00 10.15
C SER A 289 16.14 2.42 9.58
N GLY A 290 17.07 1.99 10.46
CA GLY A 290 18.25 1.24 10.02
C GLY A 290 17.90 -0.17 9.54
N ASP A 291 16.83 -0.72 10.12
CA ASP A 291 16.31 -2.05 9.83
C ASP A 291 15.56 -2.09 8.49
N SER A 292 15.93 -3.03 7.61
CA SER A 292 15.31 -3.20 6.28
C SER A 292 13.85 -3.65 6.37
N ALA A 293 13.50 -4.50 7.35
CA ALA A 293 12.14 -4.98 7.51
C ALA A 293 11.19 -3.86 7.89
N ARG A 294 11.63 -2.95 8.77
CA ARG A 294 10.86 -1.75 9.16
C ARG A 294 10.72 -0.76 8.02
N ARG A 295 11.74 -0.61 7.18
CA ARG A 295 11.66 0.19 5.95
C ARG A 295 10.62 -0.37 4.99
N PHE A 296 10.60 -1.68 4.81
CA PHE A 296 9.58 -2.34 3.97
C PHE A 296 8.18 -2.26 4.57
N ALA A 297 8.03 -2.45 5.88
CA ALA A 297 6.75 -2.28 6.57
C ALA A 297 6.25 -0.83 6.47
N GLY A 298 7.14 0.17 6.61
CA GLY A 298 6.81 1.59 6.45
C GLY A 298 6.40 1.94 5.02
N GLY A 299 7.12 1.43 4.01
CA GLY A 299 6.72 1.57 2.61
C GLY A 299 5.39 0.88 2.31
N ALA A 300 5.17 -0.33 2.83
CA ALA A 300 3.91 -1.06 2.70
C ALA A 300 2.75 -0.28 3.33
N LEU A 301 2.95 0.29 4.53
CA LEU A 301 1.95 1.11 5.19
C LEU A 301 1.53 2.31 4.33
N LEU A 302 2.50 3.03 3.76
CA LEU A 302 2.22 4.21 2.94
C LEU A 302 1.53 3.85 1.61
N PHE A 303 1.94 2.75 0.97
CA PHE A 303 1.26 2.26 -0.22
C PHE A 303 -0.16 1.73 0.08
N LEU A 304 -0.38 1.02 1.19
CA LEU A 304 -1.72 0.58 1.59
C LEU A 304 -2.63 1.76 1.91
N ALA A 305 -2.12 2.76 2.63
CA ALA A 305 -2.86 3.97 2.95
C ALA A 305 -3.28 4.70 1.67
N THR A 306 -2.36 4.87 0.71
CA THR A 306 -2.63 5.53 -0.57
C THR A 306 -3.50 4.70 -1.53
N ALA A 307 -3.42 3.38 -1.48
CA ALA A 307 -4.29 2.49 -2.26
C ALA A 307 -5.75 2.57 -1.81
N GLY A 308 -5.97 2.58 -0.49
CA GLY A 308 -7.30 2.44 0.12
C GLY A 308 -7.77 1.00 0.24
N PHE A 309 -8.99 0.82 0.77
CA PHE A 309 -9.54 -0.50 1.05
C PHE A 309 -10.01 -1.23 -0.21
N ALA A 310 -10.80 -0.57 -1.07
CA ALA A 310 -11.35 -1.16 -2.29
C ALA A 310 -10.80 -0.41 -3.52
N PRO A 311 -9.51 -0.62 -3.86
CA PRO A 311 -8.89 0.08 -4.98
C PRO A 311 -9.56 -0.28 -6.30
N THR A 312 -10.02 0.73 -7.03
CA THR A 312 -10.74 0.57 -8.32
C THR A 312 -10.04 1.24 -9.49
N THR A 313 -9.03 2.06 -9.21
CA THR A 313 -8.23 2.72 -10.26
C THR A 313 -6.94 1.93 -10.52
N PRO A 314 -6.37 2.00 -11.74
CA PRO A 314 -5.13 1.30 -12.06
C PRO A 314 -3.99 1.65 -11.08
N LEU A 315 -3.89 2.93 -10.72
CA LEU A 315 -2.87 3.41 -9.81
C LEU A 315 -3.05 2.86 -8.38
N THR A 316 -4.27 2.83 -7.86
CA THR A 316 -4.53 2.26 -6.53
C THR A 316 -4.30 0.76 -6.47
N LEU A 317 -4.63 0.04 -7.55
CA LEU A 317 -4.36 -1.38 -7.66
C LEU A 317 -2.85 -1.67 -7.67
N LEU A 318 -2.09 -0.83 -8.39
CA LEU A 318 -0.63 -0.88 -8.41
C LEU A 318 -0.04 -0.63 -7.02
N PHE A 319 -0.53 0.37 -6.30
CA PHE A 319 -0.11 0.66 -4.93
C PHE A 319 -0.40 -0.49 -3.97
N GLN A 320 -1.61 -1.09 -4.03
CA GLN A 320 -1.93 -2.27 -3.22
C GLN A 320 -0.94 -3.41 -3.49
N SER A 321 -0.68 -3.72 -4.78
CA SER A 321 0.25 -4.79 -5.15
C SER A 321 1.68 -4.52 -4.67
N LEU A 322 2.18 -3.29 -4.84
CA LEU A 322 3.49 -2.89 -4.29
C LEU A 322 3.53 -3.03 -2.77
N ALA A 323 2.46 -2.62 -2.08
CA ALA A 323 2.40 -2.71 -0.64
C ALA A 323 2.48 -4.15 -0.13
N VAL A 324 1.75 -5.06 -0.77
CA VAL A 324 1.78 -6.48 -0.41
C VAL A 324 3.17 -7.07 -0.67
N VAL A 325 3.80 -6.72 -1.79
CA VAL A 325 5.15 -7.16 -2.12
C VAL A 325 6.17 -6.68 -1.07
N LEU A 326 6.07 -5.43 -0.64
CA LEU A 326 6.92 -4.90 0.43
C LEU A 326 6.64 -5.60 1.77
N LEU A 327 5.38 -5.86 2.12
CA LEU A 327 5.02 -6.59 3.32
C LEU A 327 5.58 -8.02 3.31
N ALA A 328 5.51 -8.70 2.17
CA ALA A 328 6.12 -10.01 1.98
C ALA A 328 7.65 -9.95 2.13
N ARG A 329 8.30 -8.93 1.57
CA ARG A 329 9.75 -8.70 1.75
C ARG A 329 10.12 -8.42 3.21
N ALA A 330 9.31 -7.67 3.94
CA ALA A 330 9.52 -7.44 5.38
C ALA A 330 9.50 -8.76 6.16
N LEU A 331 8.53 -9.63 5.89
CA LEU A 331 8.43 -10.96 6.52
C LEU A 331 9.60 -11.88 6.19
N VAL A 332 10.04 -11.90 4.92
CA VAL A 332 11.19 -12.69 4.49
C VAL A 332 12.47 -12.16 5.11
N GLY A 333 12.66 -10.83 5.13
CA GLY A 333 13.85 -10.19 5.71
C GLY A 333 14.04 -10.50 7.19
N GLU A 334 12.97 -10.39 7.99
CA GLU A 334 12.98 -10.77 9.42
C GLU A 334 13.30 -12.24 9.61
N ALA A 335 12.63 -13.12 8.85
CA ALA A 335 12.82 -14.55 9.00
C ALA A 335 14.23 -15.02 8.64
N MET A 336 14.92 -14.31 7.74
CA MET A 336 16.32 -14.58 7.40
C MET A 336 17.28 -14.03 8.45
N ALA A 337 16.95 -12.89 9.08
CA ALA A 337 17.78 -12.30 10.14
C ALA A 337 17.76 -13.13 11.44
N ASP A 338 16.66 -13.82 11.72
CA ASP A 338 16.47 -14.66 12.90
C ASP A 338 17.01 -16.10 12.76
N ASP A 339 17.57 -16.49 11.60
CA ASP A 339 18.09 -17.84 11.38
C ASP A 339 19.53 -18.00 11.92
N PRO A 340 19.75 -18.77 13.00
CA PRO A 340 21.07 -18.92 13.63
C PRO A 340 22.09 -19.68 12.77
N GLU A 341 21.65 -20.40 11.73
CA GLU A 341 22.53 -21.10 10.80
C GLU A 341 23.07 -20.20 9.68
N MET A 342 22.48 -19.01 9.48
CA MET A 342 23.02 -17.99 8.59
C MET A 342 23.95 -17.07 9.39
N PRO A 343 25.20 -16.84 8.94
CA PRO A 343 26.08 -15.90 9.61
C PRO A 343 25.36 -14.55 9.68
N SER A 344 25.22 -14.01 10.90
CA SER A 344 24.51 -12.74 11.08
C SER A 344 25.05 -11.69 10.11
N LEU A 345 24.18 -10.90 9.50
CA LEU A 345 24.56 -9.90 8.49
C LEU A 345 25.72 -8.99 8.92
N ARG A 346 25.82 -8.71 10.22
CA ARG A 346 26.94 -7.96 10.82
C ARG A 346 28.27 -8.71 10.81
N ALA A 347 28.22 -10.04 10.91
CA ALA A 347 29.40 -10.89 10.79
C ALA A 347 29.90 -10.93 9.34
N LEU A 348 29.00 -11.05 8.36
CA LEU A 348 29.38 -10.98 6.93
C LEU A 348 29.87 -9.59 6.51
N GLU A 349 29.25 -8.50 7.01
CA GLU A 349 29.72 -7.13 6.75
C GLU A 349 31.07 -6.87 7.41
N ALA A 350 31.26 -7.31 8.65
CA ALA A 350 32.56 -7.22 9.32
C ALA A 350 33.64 -8.09 8.64
N GLU A 351 33.26 -9.22 8.04
CA GLU A 351 34.18 -10.09 7.31
C GLU A 351 34.55 -9.51 5.94
N LEU A 352 33.59 -8.90 5.23
CA LEU A 352 33.82 -8.22 3.95
C LEU A 352 34.64 -6.92 4.13
N ASP A 353 34.39 -6.18 5.22
CA ASP A 353 35.19 -4.99 5.59
C ASP A 353 36.58 -5.37 6.14
N ALA A 354 36.75 -6.62 6.61
CA ALA A 354 38.01 -7.14 7.09
C ALA A 354 38.86 -7.82 6.00
N GLU A 355 38.32 -8.08 4.81
CA GLU A 355 39.14 -8.54 3.67
C GLU A 355 40.07 -7.39 3.23
N PRO A 356 41.39 -7.51 3.42
CA PRO A 356 42.31 -6.49 2.92
C PRO A 356 42.21 -6.50 1.40
N THR A 357 41.90 -5.35 0.81
CA THR A 357 41.95 -5.15 -0.63
C THR A 357 43.38 -5.46 -1.10
N VAL A 358 43.60 -6.68 -1.58
CA VAL A 358 44.86 -7.11 -2.16
C VAL A 358 44.99 -6.36 -3.48
N HIS A 359 45.81 -5.30 -3.44
CA HIS A 359 46.20 -4.52 -4.61
C HIS A 359 47.28 -5.23 -5.42
#